data_AF-A0A0P9LSG3-F1
#
_entry.id   AF-A0A0P9LSG3-F1
#
_cell.length_a   1.000
_cell.length_b   1.000
_cell.length_c   1.000
_cell.angle_alpha   90.00
_cell.angle_beta   90.00
_cell.angle_gamma   90.00
#
_symmetry.space_group_name_H-M   'P 1'
#
loop_
_entity.id
_entity.type
_entity.pdbx_description
1 polymer ?
#
loop_
_entity_poly.entity_id
_entity_poly.type
_entity_poly.pdbx_seq_one_letter_code
_entity_poly.pdbx_strand_id
1 'polypeptide(L)'
;MSGSFQGFDQGYLLQALRLLGPGFVGVTQLPASVTDTELDTLNAAGVRALRFNLKRGGSEQLDQLEALAVRVHERAGWHSELYIDSRELAEIETRLLKLPAISIDHLGLSAEGLPVLLRLAERGVRVKACGFGRVDFPVREALRDIHAANPNALMFGTDLPSTRAPRPFRPDDIEL
;
A
#
# COMPACT_ATOMS: atom_id res chain seq x y z
N MET A 1 -1.40 9.66 -3.69
CA MET A 1 -0.79 8.38 -4.12
C MET A 1 -0.66 8.39 -5.63
N SER A 2 0.43 7.84 -6.16
CA SER A 2 0.64 7.70 -7.60
C SER A 2 -0.32 6.66 -8.21
N GLY A 3 -1.06 7.06 -9.23
CA GLY A 3 -1.92 6.15 -9.99
C GLY A 3 -1.10 5.31 -10.95
N SER A 4 -1.43 4.02 -11.11
CA SER A 4 -0.64 3.11 -11.97
C SER A 4 -0.48 3.60 -13.42
N PHE A 5 -1.46 4.34 -13.94
CA PHE A 5 -1.43 4.92 -15.29
C PHE A 5 -0.43 6.06 -15.48
N GLN A 6 0.11 6.62 -14.40
CA GLN A 6 1.14 7.66 -14.45
C GLN A 6 2.57 7.09 -14.57
N GLY A 7 2.74 5.77 -14.46
CA GLY A 7 4.05 5.14 -14.52
C GLY A 7 5.02 5.77 -13.50
N PHE A 8 6.25 6.01 -13.93
CA PHE A 8 7.29 6.59 -13.08
C PHE A 8 7.36 8.12 -13.13
N ASP A 9 6.40 8.81 -13.76
CA ASP A 9 6.36 10.27 -13.71
C ASP A 9 6.07 10.74 -12.28
N GLN A 10 6.92 11.64 -11.79
CA GLN A 10 6.83 12.23 -10.44
C GLN A 10 6.29 13.66 -10.47
N GLY A 11 6.23 14.31 -11.63
CA GLY A 11 5.98 15.74 -11.75
C GLY A 11 4.64 16.16 -11.14
N TYR A 12 3.57 15.43 -11.46
CA TYR A 12 2.23 15.72 -10.95
C TYR A 12 2.12 15.50 -9.43
N LEU A 13 2.78 14.47 -8.89
CA LEU A 13 2.74 14.18 -7.46
C LEU A 13 3.45 15.29 -6.68
N LEU A 14 4.62 15.70 -7.16
CA LEU A 14 5.38 16.79 -6.54
C LEU A 14 4.63 18.12 -6.63
N GLN A 15 3.97 18.40 -7.77
CA GLN A 15 3.13 19.57 -7.90
C GLN A 15 1.94 19.53 -6.92
N ALA A 16 1.26 18.39 -6.80
CA ALA A 16 0.15 18.21 -5.88
C ALA A 16 0.57 18.41 -4.41
N LEU A 17 1.70 17.83 -3.98
CA LEU A 17 2.21 18.01 -2.62
C LEU A 17 2.56 19.47 -2.32
N ARG A 18 3.17 20.18 -3.28
CA ARG A 18 3.46 21.61 -3.14
C ARG A 18 2.18 22.44 -2.95
N LEU A 19 1.11 22.11 -3.68
CA LEU A 19 -0.17 22.83 -3.59
C LEU A 19 -0.95 22.50 -2.32
N LEU A 20 -0.94 21.23 -1.88
CA LEU A 20 -1.68 20.76 -0.71
C LEU A 20 -0.99 21.15 0.61
N GLY A 21 0.32 21.35 0.60
CA GLY A 21 1.09 21.80 1.76
C GLY A 21 1.50 20.68 2.73
N PRO A 22 2.08 21.03 3.89
CA PRO A 22 2.82 20.11 4.75
C PRO A 22 1.96 19.07 5.48
N GLY A 23 0.63 19.22 5.46
CA GLY A 23 -0.29 18.21 6.01
C GLY A 23 -0.45 16.97 5.15
N PHE A 24 0.17 16.94 3.97
CA PHE A 24 0.04 15.85 2.99
C PHE A 24 1.39 15.22 2.68
N VAL A 25 1.36 13.90 2.45
CA VAL A 25 2.53 13.11 2.05
C VAL A 25 2.25 12.32 0.78
N GLY A 26 3.32 12.02 0.05
CA GLY A 26 3.27 11.29 -1.21
C GLY A 26 3.53 9.80 -1.02
N VAL A 27 2.83 9.00 -1.82
CA VAL A 27 3.18 7.60 -2.09
C VAL A 27 3.43 7.50 -3.59
N THR A 28 4.56 6.96 -4.00
CA THR A 28 4.94 6.89 -5.42
C THR A 28 5.34 5.48 -5.86
N GLN A 29 5.53 5.29 -7.16
CA GLN A 29 6.16 4.11 -7.74
C GLN A 29 7.41 4.56 -8.50
N LEU A 30 8.50 3.79 -8.40
CA LEU A 30 9.81 4.11 -8.97
C LEU A 30 10.40 2.88 -9.68
N PRO A 31 11.23 3.07 -10.71
CA PRO A 31 11.98 1.97 -11.30
C PRO A 31 13.08 1.50 -10.34
N ALA A 32 13.52 0.23 -10.48
CA ALA A 32 14.63 -0.30 -9.69
C ALA A 32 15.95 0.49 -9.88
N SER A 33 16.09 1.20 -11.01
CA SER A 33 17.24 2.03 -11.34
C SER A 33 17.23 3.42 -10.69
N VAL A 34 16.23 3.76 -9.87
CA VAL A 34 16.15 5.08 -9.23
C VAL A 34 17.41 5.36 -8.42
N THR A 35 17.92 6.58 -8.52
CA THR A 35 19.16 7.01 -7.86
C THR A 35 18.89 7.51 -6.44
N ASP A 36 19.91 7.49 -5.59
CA ASP A 36 19.78 8.02 -4.22
C ASP A 36 19.46 9.52 -4.21
N THR A 37 20.00 10.28 -5.17
CA THR A 37 19.69 11.71 -5.32
C THR A 37 18.22 11.96 -5.66
N GLU A 38 17.61 11.12 -6.49
CA GLU A 38 16.18 11.17 -6.77
C GLU A 38 15.37 10.84 -5.51
N LEU A 39 15.76 9.81 -4.75
CA LEU A 39 15.10 9.46 -3.49
C LEU A 39 15.15 10.62 -2.48
N ASP A 40 16.31 11.25 -2.33
CA ASP A 40 16.50 12.40 -1.43
C ASP A 40 15.61 13.58 -1.85
N THR A 41 15.53 13.86 -3.15
CA THR A 41 14.70 14.92 -3.72
C THR A 41 13.21 14.66 -3.45
N LEU A 42 12.74 13.44 -3.68
CA LEU A 42 11.36 13.04 -3.41
C LEU A 42 11.06 13.08 -1.91
N ASN A 43 12.00 12.68 -1.07
CA ASN A 43 11.85 12.72 0.37
C ASN A 43 11.73 14.16 0.89
N ALA A 44 12.57 15.07 0.40
CA ALA A 44 12.49 16.49 0.71
C ALA A 44 11.14 17.10 0.26
N ALA A 45 10.55 16.59 -0.81
CA ALA A 45 9.26 17.03 -1.32
C ALA A 45 8.04 16.42 -0.60
N GLY A 46 8.24 15.56 0.40
CA GLY A 46 7.15 14.99 1.21
C GLY A 46 6.70 13.58 0.79
N VAL A 47 7.42 12.90 -0.10
CA VAL A 47 7.16 11.48 -0.40
C VAL A 47 7.64 10.61 0.77
N ARG A 48 6.85 9.61 1.16
CA ARG A 48 7.11 8.76 2.34
C ARG A 48 6.94 7.27 2.08
N ALA A 49 6.56 6.86 0.88
CA ALA A 49 6.32 5.46 0.57
C ALA A 49 6.48 5.11 -0.90
N LEU A 50 6.85 3.85 -1.14
CA LEU A 50 6.74 3.19 -2.43
C LEU A 50 5.41 2.46 -2.53
N ARG A 51 4.89 2.31 -3.75
CA ARG A 51 3.75 1.46 -4.07
C ARG A 51 4.14 0.47 -5.14
N PHE A 52 3.86 -0.80 -4.87
CA PHE A 52 4.03 -1.91 -5.80
C PHE A 52 2.66 -2.48 -6.16
N ASN A 53 2.43 -2.71 -7.44
CA ASN A 53 1.22 -3.32 -7.95
C ASN A 53 1.53 -4.75 -8.40
N LEU A 54 1.19 -5.72 -7.56
CA LEU A 54 1.55 -7.13 -7.73
C LEU A 54 0.41 -8.00 -8.26
N LYS A 55 -0.80 -7.47 -8.40
CA LYS A 55 -1.99 -8.20 -8.90
C LYS A 55 -1.80 -8.89 -10.27
N ARG A 56 -0.68 -8.64 -10.97
CA ARG A 56 -0.33 -9.22 -12.28
C ARG A 56 1.16 -9.56 -12.40
N GLY A 57 1.89 -9.66 -11.28
CA GLY A 57 3.35 -9.79 -11.28
C GLY A 57 3.85 -11.24 -11.24
N GLY A 58 5.13 -11.44 -11.56
CA GLY A 58 5.84 -12.72 -11.47
C GLY A 58 6.99 -12.69 -10.45
N SER A 59 7.67 -13.82 -10.24
CA SER A 59 8.72 -13.98 -9.23
C SER A 59 9.88 -12.97 -9.35
N GLU A 60 10.33 -12.67 -10.56
CA GLU A 60 11.39 -11.69 -10.82
C GLU A 60 11.00 -10.28 -10.33
N GLN A 61 9.72 -9.92 -10.42
CA GLN A 61 9.23 -8.63 -9.92
C GLN A 61 9.24 -8.57 -8.39
N LEU A 62 9.10 -9.71 -7.71
CA LEU A 62 9.16 -9.79 -6.26
C LEU A 62 10.59 -9.62 -5.73
N ASP A 63 11.58 -10.21 -6.40
CA ASP A 63 13.00 -10.04 -6.02
C ASP A 63 13.44 -8.58 -6.16
N GLN A 64 13.05 -7.92 -7.25
CA GLN A 64 13.33 -6.49 -7.46
C GLN A 64 12.60 -5.60 -6.44
N LEU A 65 11.36 -5.96 -6.09
CA LEU A 65 10.60 -5.27 -5.06
C LEU A 65 11.32 -5.32 -3.72
N GLU A 66 11.77 -6.50 -3.29
CA GLU A 66 12.43 -6.64 -2.00
C GLU A 66 13.70 -5.81 -1.92
N ALA A 67 14.56 -5.91 -2.94
CA ALA A 67 15.80 -5.14 -2.99
C ALA A 67 15.52 -3.63 -2.95
N LEU A 68 14.54 -3.15 -3.71
CA LEU A 68 14.17 -1.73 -3.72
C LEU A 68 13.54 -1.29 -2.40
N ALA A 69 12.67 -2.10 -1.81
CA ALA A 69 12.02 -1.81 -0.54
C ALA A 69 13.03 -1.67 0.60
N VAL A 70 14.01 -2.58 0.69
CA VAL A 70 15.08 -2.51 1.69
C VAL A 70 15.93 -1.26 1.49
N ARG A 71 16.45 -1.03 0.27
CA ARG A 71 17.30 0.14 -0.03
C ARG A 71 16.60 1.46 0.27
N VAL A 72 15.34 1.60 -0.14
CA VAL A 72 14.58 2.85 0.03
C VAL A 72 14.21 3.07 1.49
N HIS A 73 13.94 2.01 2.24
CA HIS A 73 13.76 2.11 3.69
C HIS A 73 15.05 2.53 4.40
N GLU A 74 16.19 1.92 4.08
CA GLU A 74 17.49 2.29 4.67
C GLU A 74 17.88 3.74 4.37
N ARG A 75 17.60 4.21 3.14
CA ARG A 75 17.96 5.57 2.72
C ARG A 75 17.04 6.64 3.29
N ALA A 76 15.72 6.42 3.26
CA ALA A 76 14.73 7.47 3.49
C ALA A 76 13.68 7.12 4.57
N GLY A 77 13.71 5.92 5.13
CA GLY A 77 12.76 5.44 6.15
C GLY A 77 11.36 5.16 5.61
N TRP A 78 11.19 5.09 4.29
CA TRP A 78 9.89 4.89 3.66
C TRP A 78 9.37 3.47 3.86
N HIS A 79 8.04 3.31 3.88
CA HIS A 79 7.40 2.00 3.82
C HIS A 79 7.03 1.63 2.38
N SER A 80 6.71 0.34 2.18
CA SER A 80 6.24 -0.19 0.89
C SER A 80 4.75 -0.57 0.98
N GLU A 81 3.97 -0.07 0.04
CA GLU A 81 2.53 -0.36 -0.09
C GLU A 81 2.31 -1.39 -1.19
N LEU A 82 1.58 -2.45 -0.89
CA LEU A 82 1.33 -3.56 -1.81
C LEU A 82 -0.14 -3.56 -2.21
N TYR A 83 -0.38 -3.32 -3.50
CA TYR A 83 -1.65 -3.65 -4.13
C TYR A 83 -1.57 -5.06 -4.71
N ILE A 84 -2.11 -6.02 -3.95
CA ILE A 84 -2.05 -7.46 -4.19
C ILE A 84 -3.39 -8.09 -3.81
N ASP A 85 -3.73 -9.21 -4.45
CA ASP A 85 -4.86 -10.04 -4.05
C ASP A 85 -4.44 -10.94 -2.88
N SER A 86 -5.22 -10.97 -1.79
CA SER A 86 -4.84 -11.68 -0.56
C SER A 86 -4.63 -13.18 -0.77
N ARG A 87 -5.22 -13.76 -1.82
CA ARG A 87 -5.02 -15.16 -2.22
C ARG A 87 -3.56 -15.49 -2.53
N GLU A 88 -2.80 -14.49 -2.98
CA GLU A 88 -1.38 -14.63 -3.34
C GLU A 88 -0.45 -14.47 -2.13
N LEU A 89 -0.97 -14.00 -0.98
CA LEU A 89 -0.13 -13.67 0.19
C LEU A 89 0.54 -14.90 0.81
N ALA A 90 -0.11 -16.07 0.77
CA ALA A 90 0.41 -17.28 1.41
C ALA A 90 1.77 -17.69 0.85
N GLU A 91 1.95 -17.55 -0.47
CA GLU A 91 3.19 -17.93 -1.16
C GLU A 91 4.37 -17.01 -0.82
N ILE A 92 4.07 -15.76 -0.43
CA ILE A 92 5.07 -14.72 -0.20
C ILE A 92 5.13 -14.27 1.27
N GLU A 93 4.37 -14.88 2.17
CA GLU A 93 4.24 -14.47 3.58
C GLU A 93 5.61 -14.35 4.27
N THR A 94 6.46 -15.37 4.14
CA THR A 94 7.80 -15.40 4.75
C THR A 94 8.72 -14.30 4.20
N ARG A 95 8.54 -13.94 2.93
CA ARG A 95 9.28 -12.89 2.23
C ARG A 95 8.85 -11.51 2.73
N LEU A 96 7.54 -11.28 2.78
CA LEU A 96 6.95 -10.04 3.31
C LEU A 96 7.36 -9.74 4.75
N LEU A 97 7.42 -10.77 5.60
CA LEU A 97 7.83 -10.61 7.01
C LEU A 97 9.30 -10.24 7.21
N LYS A 98 10.15 -10.32 6.17
CA LYS A 98 11.54 -9.86 6.21
C LYS A 98 11.69 -8.40 5.79
N LEU A 99 10.65 -7.81 5.18
CA LEU A 99 10.69 -6.42 4.75
C LEU A 99 10.54 -5.47 5.95
N PRO A 100 11.23 -4.32 5.92
CA PRO A 100 11.36 -3.48 7.11
C PRO A 100 10.06 -2.77 7.50
N ALA A 101 9.26 -2.32 6.52
CA ALA A 101 7.97 -1.69 6.76
C ALA A 101 7.06 -1.86 5.54
N ILE A 102 5.93 -2.55 5.73
CA ILE A 102 4.98 -2.83 4.65
C ILE A 102 3.54 -2.55 5.05
N SER A 103 2.72 -2.25 4.04
CA SER A 103 1.27 -2.17 4.17
C SER A 103 0.55 -2.84 3.00
N ILE A 104 -0.62 -3.41 3.26
CA ILE A 104 -1.50 -4.01 2.24
C ILE A 104 -2.63 -3.05 1.91
N ASP A 105 -2.80 -2.75 0.62
CA ASP A 105 -3.90 -1.91 0.12
C ASP A 105 -5.26 -2.65 0.19
N HIS A 106 -6.33 -1.88 0.37
CA HIS A 106 -7.72 -2.29 0.16
C HIS A 106 -8.16 -3.58 0.87
N LEU A 107 -7.77 -3.76 2.13
CA LEU A 107 -8.08 -4.94 2.94
C LEU A 107 -7.69 -6.29 2.27
N GLY A 108 -6.77 -6.28 1.30
CA GLY A 108 -6.35 -7.49 0.60
C GLY A 108 -7.35 -8.05 -0.43
N LEU A 109 -8.43 -7.34 -0.77
CA LEU A 109 -9.37 -7.67 -1.87
C LEU A 109 -10.25 -8.93 -1.69
N SER A 110 -9.70 -10.11 -1.39
CA SER A 110 -10.45 -11.37 -1.42
C SER A 110 -10.58 -12.04 -0.05
N ALA A 111 -11.76 -12.60 0.22
CA ALA A 111 -12.12 -13.24 1.48
C ALA A 111 -11.23 -14.46 1.76
N GLU A 112 -10.91 -15.21 0.71
CA GLU A 112 -10.11 -16.43 0.76
C GLU A 112 -8.73 -16.21 1.42
N GLY A 113 -8.10 -15.06 1.19
CA GLY A 113 -6.80 -14.73 1.78
C GLY A 113 -6.85 -13.99 3.11
N LEU A 114 -8.03 -13.70 3.67
CA LEU A 114 -8.15 -13.01 4.97
C LEU A 114 -7.38 -13.70 6.10
N PRO A 115 -7.39 -15.05 6.24
CA PRO A 115 -6.61 -15.71 7.30
C PRO A 115 -5.12 -15.42 7.22
N VAL A 116 -4.55 -15.27 6.01
CA VAL A 116 -3.14 -14.90 5.83
C VAL A 116 -2.92 -13.43 6.16
N LEU A 117 -3.82 -12.55 5.73
CA LEU A 117 -3.77 -11.12 6.03
C LEU A 117 -3.80 -10.86 7.55
N LEU A 118 -4.62 -11.61 8.29
CA LEU A 118 -4.68 -11.52 9.76
C LEU A 118 -3.35 -11.91 10.41
N ARG A 119 -2.73 -13.03 10.00
CA ARG A 119 -1.40 -13.41 10.49
C ARG A 119 -0.35 -12.35 10.19
N LEU A 120 -0.37 -11.74 9.00
CA LEU A 120 0.52 -10.62 8.68
C LEU A 120 0.26 -9.43 9.61
N ALA A 121 -1.00 -9.10 9.90
CA ALA A 121 -1.37 -8.02 10.82
C ALA A 121 -0.91 -8.28 12.26
N GLU A 122 -1.07 -9.50 12.77
CA GLU A 122 -0.52 -9.94 14.07
C GLU A 122 1.00 -9.72 14.16
N ARG A 123 1.69 -9.85 13.02
CA ARG A 123 3.14 -9.63 12.90
C ARG A 123 3.54 -8.19 12.59
N GLY A 124 2.60 -7.25 12.64
CA GLY A 124 2.85 -5.82 12.53
C GLY A 124 2.71 -5.22 11.13
N VAL A 125 2.30 -6.02 10.14
CA VAL A 125 1.99 -5.50 8.81
C VAL A 125 0.76 -4.61 8.88
N ARG A 126 0.86 -3.39 8.34
CA ARG A 126 -0.27 -2.46 8.31
C ARG A 126 -1.26 -2.85 7.22
N VAL A 127 -2.53 -2.57 7.41
CA VAL A 127 -3.59 -2.85 6.43
C VAL A 127 -4.43 -1.59 6.23
N LYS A 128 -4.67 -1.23 4.96
CA LYS A 128 -5.48 -0.07 4.65
C LYS A 128 -6.97 -0.41 4.60
N ALA A 129 -7.72 0.19 5.50
CA ALA A 129 -9.17 0.28 5.48
C ALA A 129 -9.60 1.32 4.43
N CYS A 130 -9.56 0.91 3.16
CA CYS A 130 -10.00 1.71 2.02
C CYS A 130 -10.48 0.79 0.89
N GLY A 131 -11.06 1.35 -0.18
CA GLY A 131 -11.43 0.56 -1.36
C GLY A 131 -12.52 -0.48 -1.08
N PHE A 132 -13.42 -0.23 -0.13
CA PHE A 132 -14.45 -1.18 0.33
C PHE A 132 -15.38 -1.69 -0.77
N GLY A 133 -15.56 -0.95 -1.86
CA GLY A 133 -16.32 -1.42 -3.02
C GLY A 133 -15.58 -2.43 -3.91
N ARG A 134 -14.36 -2.82 -3.56
CA ARG A 134 -13.51 -3.77 -4.31
C ARG A 134 -13.48 -5.17 -3.71
N VAL A 135 -13.95 -5.33 -2.47
CA VAL A 135 -13.84 -6.59 -1.72
C VAL A 135 -15.07 -7.47 -1.93
N ASP A 136 -14.91 -8.77 -1.68
CA ASP A 136 -15.97 -9.79 -1.77
C ASP A 136 -16.45 -10.31 -0.40
N PHE A 137 -16.14 -9.59 0.68
CA PHE A 137 -16.49 -9.93 2.07
C PHE A 137 -17.13 -8.77 2.85
N PRO A 138 -17.79 -9.08 3.99
CA PRO A 138 -18.30 -8.07 4.91
C PRO A 138 -17.17 -7.23 5.53
N VAL A 139 -17.12 -5.93 5.22
CA VAL A 139 -16.04 -5.03 5.62
C VAL A 139 -15.97 -4.83 7.13
N ARG A 140 -17.12 -4.66 7.80
CA ARG A 140 -17.19 -4.39 9.24
C ARG A 140 -16.54 -5.51 10.06
N GLU A 141 -16.83 -6.75 9.71
CA GLU A 141 -16.28 -7.95 10.31
C GLU A 141 -14.76 -8.01 10.08
N ALA A 142 -14.31 -7.83 8.84
CA ALA A 142 -12.87 -7.81 8.52
C ALA A 142 -12.10 -6.72 9.30
N LEU A 143 -12.67 -5.52 9.45
CA LEU A 143 -12.07 -4.46 10.27
C LEU A 143 -11.94 -4.87 11.74
N ARG A 144 -12.98 -5.50 12.31
CA ARG A 144 -12.95 -6.00 13.69
C ARG A 144 -11.90 -7.08 13.88
N ASP A 145 -11.79 -8.02 12.94
CA ASP A 145 -10.83 -9.11 13.01
C ASP A 145 -9.39 -8.60 12.89
N ILE A 146 -9.11 -7.66 11.97
CA ILE A 146 -7.78 -7.05 11.84
C ILE A 146 -7.42 -6.25 13.10
N HIS A 147 -8.38 -5.50 13.67
CA HIS A 147 -8.15 -4.77 14.92
C HIS A 147 -7.89 -5.71 16.10
N ALA A 148 -8.62 -6.83 16.19
CA ALA A 148 -8.42 -7.85 17.22
C ALA A 148 -7.06 -8.54 17.08
N ALA A 149 -6.62 -8.81 15.85
CA ALA A 149 -5.28 -9.34 15.55
C ALA A 149 -4.17 -8.36 15.97
N ASN A 150 -4.33 -7.07 15.66
CA ASN A 150 -3.42 -6.02 16.09
C ASN A 150 -4.10 -4.63 16.04
N PRO A 151 -4.29 -3.95 17.18
CA PRO A 151 -4.99 -2.67 17.21
C PRO A 151 -4.27 -1.55 16.45
N ASN A 152 -2.97 -1.74 16.16
CA ASN A 152 -2.17 -0.81 15.37
C ASN A 152 -2.11 -1.18 13.88
N ALA A 153 -2.76 -2.24 13.40
CA ALA A 153 -2.61 -2.63 11.99
C ALA A 153 -3.36 -1.71 11.03
N LEU A 154 -4.54 -1.20 11.41
CA LEU A 154 -5.42 -0.47 10.49
C LEU A 154 -4.99 0.96 10.21
N MET A 155 -5.12 1.37 8.94
CA MET A 155 -4.98 2.75 8.48
C MET A 155 -6.15 3.10 7.56
N PHE A 156 -6.85 4.21 7.79
CA PHE A 156 -8.02 4.57 6.98
C PHE A 156 -7.65 5.39 5.73
N GLY A 157 -8.42 5.22 4.66
CA GLY A 157 -8.38 6.09 3.49
C GLY A 157 -9.63 5.93 2.62
N THR A 158 -9.92 6.92 1.79
CA THR A 158 -11.16 6.90 0.97
C THR A 158 -11.01 6.14 -0.35
N ASP A 159 -9.78 5.95 -0.86
CA ASP A 159 -9.54 5.46 -2.23
C ASP A 159 -10.27 6.30 -3.31
N LEU A 160 -10.43 7.62 -3.11
CA LEU A 160 -10.94 8.51 -4.16
C LEU A 160 -9.93 8.66 -5.32
N PRO A 161 -10.38 8.76 -6.58
CA PRO A 161 -11.78 8.82 -7.04
C PRO A 161 -12.39 7.43 -7.32
N SER A 162 -11.89 6.38 -6.67
CA SER A 162 -12.35 4.98 -6.78
C SER A 162 -12.23 4.41 -8.20
N THR A 163 -11.16 4.79 -8.89
CA THR A 163 -10.88 4.38 -10.26
C THR A 163 -11.01 2.85 -10.41
N ARG A 164 -11.92 2.42 -11.29
CA ARG A 164 -12.24 1.01 -11.60
C ARG A 164 -12.77 0.18 -10.42
N ALA A 165 -13.17 0.79 -9.31
CA ALA A 165 -13.87 0.06 -8.24
C ALA A 165 -15.29 -0.29 -8.72
N PRO A 166 -15.77 -1.53 -8.50
CA PRO A 166 -17.17 -1.91 -8.78
C PRO A 166 -18.18 -0.98 -8.10
N ARG A 167 -17.87 -0.56 -6.87
CA ARG A 167 -18.62 0.46 -6.13
C ARG A 167 -17.64 1.57 -5.68
N PRO A 168 -17.95 2.85 -5.93
CA PRO A 168 -17.12 3.95 -5.42
C PRO A 168 -17.28 4.13 -3.91
N PHE A 169 -16.32 4.82 -3.29
CA PHE A 169 -16.43 5.27 -1.92
C PHE A 169 -17.67 6.15 -1.70
N ARG A 170 -18.35 5.96 -0.58
CA ARG A 170 -19.51 6.74 -0.14
C ARG A 170 -19.23 7.33 1.25
N PRO A 171 -19.74 8.53 1.58
CA PRO A 171 -19.55 9.12 2.91
C PRO A 171 -19.94 8.16 4.06
N ASP A 172 -21.03 7.40 3.91
CA ASP A 172 -21.50 6.44 4.90
C ASP A 172 -20.52 5.28 5.16
N ASP A 173 -19.52 5.05 4.27
CA ASP A 173 -18.45 4.08 4.51
C ASP A 173 -17.58 4.48 5.73
N ILE A 174 -17.65 5.74 6.21
CA ILE A 174 -16.92 6.23 7.41
C ILE A 174 -17.55 5.68 8.71
N GLU A 175 -18.82 5.28 8.68
CA GLU A 175 -19.57 4.81 9.86
C GLU A 175 -19.42 3.28 10.11
N LEU A 176 -18.47 2.64 9.41
CA LEU A 176 -18.19 1.20 9.49
C LEU A 176 -17.36 0.80 10.73
#